data_AF-A0A497BNY5-F1
#
_entry.id   AF-A0A497BNY5-F1
#
_cell.length_a   1.000
_cell.length_b   1.000
_cell.length_c   1.000
_cell.angle_alpha   90.00
_cell.angle_beta   90.00
_cell.angle_gamma   90.00
#
_symmetry.space_group_name_H-M   'P 1'
#
loop_
_entity.id
_entity.type
_entity.pdbx_description
1 polymer ?
#
loop_
_entity_poly.entity_id
_entity_poly.type
_entity_poly.pdbx_seq_one_letter_code
_entity_poly.pdbx_strand_id
1 'polypeptide(L)'
;MEQPIDLEPHYSTKDIPGKCIKCLAEQRLNSCLIELLRGQKEDTELAQTYERLVAFLKSPESQKLREDSERYLADGKQVSVEIRFVDGTAQYELKVK
;
A
#
# COMPACT_ATOMS: atom_id res chain seq x y z
N MET A 1 1.97 18.43 -5.48
CA MET A 1 2.39 17.27 -6.31
C MET A 1 1.97 16.03 -5.54
N GLU A 2 1.05 15.24 -6.06
CA GLU A 2 0.59 14.03 -5.37
C GLU A 2 1.70 12.99 -5.38
N GLN A 3 2.24 12.65 -4.21
CA GLN A 3 3.27 11.61 -4.13
C GLN A 3 2.62 10.22 -4.21
N PRO A 4 3.21 9.30 -5.00
CA PRO A 4 2.76 7.91 -5.05
C PRO A 4 3.03 7.22 -3.71
N ILE A 5 2.21 6.22 -3.38
CA ILE A 5 2.47 5.37 -2.22
C ILE A 5 3.15 4.10 -2.71
N ASP A 6 4.41 3.92 -2.33
CA ASP A 6 5.15 2.69 -2.58
C ASP A 6 4.96 1.70 -1.43
N LEU A 7 4.63 0.46 -1.79
CA LEU A 7 4.51 -0.70 -0.91
C LEU A 7 5.44 -1.80 -1.44
N GLU A 8 6.39 -2.23 -0.62
CA GLU A 8 7.36 -3.27 -0.96
C GLU A 8 7.11 -4.54 -0.13
N PRO A 9 6.20 -5.42 -0.57
CA PRO A 9 5.90 -6.65 0.14
C PRO A 9 7.07 -7.62 0.08
N HIS A 10 7.15 -8.47 1.10
CA HIS A 10 8.22 -9.46 1.24
C HIS A 10 7.63 -10.77 1.77
N TYR A 11 8.21 -11.92 1.38
CA TYR A 11 7.85 -13.21 1.98
C TYR A 11 8.32 -13.31 3.42
N SER A 12 7.54 -14.05 4.22
CA SER A 12 8.00 -14.52 5.51
C SER A 12 9.12 -15.52 5.30
N THR A 13 10.28 -15.21 5.86
CA THR A 13 11.39 -16.15 6.02
C THR A 13 11.35 -16.74 7.42
N LYS A 14 12.22 -17.72 7.71
CA LYS A 14 12.35 -18.26 9.07
C LYS A 14 12.76 -17.19 10.09
N ASP A 15 13.43 -16.13 9.62
CA ASP A 15 14.06 -15.13 10.47
C ASP A 15 13.30 -13.80 10.47
N ILE A 16 12.48 -13.51 9.44
CA ILE A 16 11.79 -12.23 9.26
C ILE A 16 10.33 -12.48 8.85
N PRO A 17 9.33 -11.98 9.62
CA PRO A 17 7.95 -12.02 9.19
C PRO A 17 7.76 -11.06 8.00
N GLY A 18 7.39 -11.63 6.87
CA GLY A 18 7.07 -10.89 5.67
C GLY A 18 5.72 -10.22 5.82
N LYS A 19 5.54 -9.12 5.09
CA LYS A 19 4.27 -8.41 5.02
C LYS A 19 3.80 -8.43 3.58
N CYS A 20 2.60 -8.96 3.35
CA CYS A 20 1.94 -8.81 2.07
C CYS A 20 1.49 -7.35 1.89
N ILE A 21 1.08 -7.00 0.66
CA ILE A 21 0.68 -5.64 0.32
C ILE A 21 -0.44 -5.13 1.24
N LYS A 22 -1.39 -6.01 1.59
CA LYS A 22 -2.47 -5.68 2.52
C LYS A 22 -1.93 -5.24 3.89
N CYS A 23 -1.04 -6.04 4.48
CA CYS A 23 -0.45 -5.74 5.79
C CYS A 23 0.33 -4.42 5.77
N LEU A 24 1.05 -4.14 4.68
CA LEU A 24 1.78 -2.87 4.51
C LEU A 24 0.82 -1.68 4.41
N ALA A 25 -0.25 -1.82 3.62
CA ALA A 25 -1.27 -0.79 3.48
C ALA A 25 -2.00 -0.51 4.80
N GLU A 26 -2.39 -1.56 5.54
CA GLU A 26 -3.04 -1.43 6.86
C GLU A 26 -2.12 -0.78 7.90
N GLN A 27 -0.84 -1.17 7.91
CA GLN A 27 0.13 -0.54 8.82
C GLN A 27 0.28 0.95 8.52
N ARG A 28 0.45 1.32 7.25
CA ARG A 28 0.60 2.72 6.84
C ARG A 28 -0.67 3.52 7.10
N LEU A 29 -1.84 2.91 6.90
CA LEU A 29 -3.13 3.49 7.23
C LEU A 29 -3.25 3.81 8.73
N ASN A 30 -2.86 2.86 9.58
CA ASN A 30 -2.89 3.03 11.03
C ASN A 30 -1.90 4.12 11.49
N SER A 31 -0.71 4.17 10.90
CA SER A 31 0.25 5.26 11.15
C SER A 31 -0.36 6.62 10.76
N CYS A 32 -0.98 6.72 9.58
CA CYS A 32 -1.65 7.94 9.15
C CYS A 32 -2.77 8.35 10.12
N LEU A 33 -3.60 7.40 10.55
CA LEU A 33 -4.68 7.66 11.50
C LEU A 33 -4.16 8.22 12.82
N ILE A 34 -3.11 7.61 13.38
CA ILE A 34 -2.51 8.05 14.65
C ILE A 34 -1.98 9.48 14.53
N GLU A 35 -1.29 9.82 13.43
CA GLU A 35 -0.77 11.17 13.21
C GLU A 35 -1.90 12.20 13.01
N LEU A 36 -2.96 11.86 12.26
CA LEU A 36 -4.15 12.72 12.14
C LEU A 36 -4.80 12.99 13.51
N LEU A 37 -4.93 11.96 14.35
CA LEU A 37 -5.52 12.09 15.69
C LEU A 37 -4.64 12.87 16.67
N ARG A 38 -3.32 12.91 16.47
CA ARG A 38 -2.38 13.71 17.28
C ARG A 38 -2.48 15.21 17.04
N GLY A 39 -3.24 15.64 16.02
CA GLY A 39 -3.76 17.01 15.90
C GLY A 39 -2.72 18.12 15.72
N GLN A 40 -1.55 17.83 15.14
CA GLN A 40 -0.50 18.86 14.99
C GLN A 40 -0.69 19.81 13.81
N LYS A 41 -1.60 19.54 12.85
CA LYS A 41 -2.09 20.47 11.81
C LYS A 41 -3.15 19.78 10.94
N GLU A 42 -3.95 20.58 10.21
CA GLU A 42 -4.68 20.09 9.02
C GLU A 42 -3.66 19.63 7.98
N ASP A 43 -3.22 18.38 8.11
CA ASP A 43 -2.31 17.75 7.18
C ASP A 43 -3.14 17.13 6.05
N THR A 44 -3.46 17.97 5.07
CA THR A 44 -4.22 17.60 3.88
C THR A 44 -3.53 16.48 3.08
N GLU A 45 -2.19 16.37 3.14
CA GLU A 45 -1.46 15.28 2.49
C GLU A 45 -1.66 13.95 3.24
N LEU A 46 -1.68 14.00 4.57
CA LEU A 46 -1.90 12.83 5.42
C LEU A 46 -3.34 12.31 5.33
N ALA A 47 -4.32 13.23 5.27
CA ALA A 47 -5.73 12.90 5.02
C ALA A 47 -5.92 12.28 3.63
N GLN A 48 -5.32 12.85 2.59
CA GLN A 48 -5.34 12.27 1.25
C GLN A 48 -4.70 10.88 1.23
N THR A 49 -3.53 10.71 1.87
CA THR A 49 -2.87 9.41 1.96
C THR A 49 -3.76 8.38 2.66
N TYR A 50 -4.45 8.77 3.73
CA TYR A 50 -5.39 7.91 4.43
C TYR A 50 -6.53 7.46 3.51
N GLU A 51 -7.19 8.40 2.82
CA GLU A 51 -8.28 8.08 1.88
C GLU A 51 -7.83 7.13 0.77
N ARG A 52 -6.63 7.35 0.21
CA ARG A 52 -6.04 6.48 -0.83
C ARG A 52 -5.84 5.06 -0.34
N LEU A 53 -5.33 4.89 0.87
CA LEU A 53 -5.12 3.57 1.48
C LEU A 53 -6.45 2.87 1.77
N VAL A 54 -7.48 3.61 2.21
CA VAL A 54 -8.84 3.06 2.38
C VAL A 54 -9.42 2.60 1.05
N ALA A 55 -9.32 3.42 0.00
CA ALA A 55 -9.79 3.08 -1.34
C ALA A 55 -9.08 1.83 -1.88
N PHE A 56 -7.75 1.77 -1.73
CA PHE A 56 -6.97 0.59 -2.07
C PHE A 56 -7.44 -0.65 -1.31
N LEU A 57 -7.61 -0.57 0.01
CA LEU A 57 -7.97 -1.74 0.81
C LEU A 57 -9.38 -2.29 0.49
N LYS A 58 -10.30 -1.41 0.07
CA LYS A 58 -11.69 -1.73 -0.28
C LYS A 58 -11.91 -2.07 -1.76
N SER A 59 -10.98 -1.70 -2.65
CA SER A 59 -11.12 -1.92 -4.09
C SER A 59 -10.98 -3.42 -4.44
N PRO A 60 -11.85 -3.96 -5.31
CA PRO A 60 -11.71 -5.31 -5.83
C PRO A 60 -10.48 -5.46 -6.74
N GLU A 61 -10.03 -4.41 -7.44
CA GLU A 61 -8.79 -4.48 -8.24
C GLU A 61 -7.56 -4.75 -7.35
N SER A 62 -7.58 -4.27 -6.11
CA SER A 62 -6.52 -4.57 -5.14
C SER A 62 -6.42 -6.05 -4.79
N GLN A 63 -7.52 -6.81 -4.89
CA GLN A 63 -7.51 -8.24 -4.60
C GLN A 63 -6.64 -8.99 -5.59
N LYS A 64 -6.85 -8.76 -6.89
CA LYS A 64 -6.03 -9.35 -7.94
C LYS A 64 -4.55 -8.98 -7.78
N LEU A 65 -4.28 -7.72 -7.41
CA LEU A 65 -2.92 -7.24 -7.16
C LEU A 65 -2.22 -7.99 -6.01
N ARG A 66 -2.97 -8.31 -4.94
CA ARG A 66 -2.47 -9.10 -3.80
C ARG A 66 -2.13 -10.52 -4.24
N GLU A 67 -3.03 -11.17 -4.98
CA GLU A 67 -2.82 -12.53 -5.50
C GLU A 67 -1.62 -12.61 -6.43
N ASP A 68 -1.50 -11.67 -7.38
CA ASP A 68 -0.37 -11.62 -8.33
C ASP A 68 0.94 -11.35 -7.59
N SER A 69 0.95 -10.43 -6.63
CA SER A 69 2.12 -10.15 -5.80
C SER A 69 2.57 -11.35 -4.99
N GLU A 70 1.64 -12.07 -4.34
CA GLU A 70 1.97 -13.28 -3.58
C GLU A 70 2.55 -14.35 -4.50
N ARG A 71 1.99 -14.54 -5.69
CA ARG A 71 2.53 -15.49 -6.67
C ARG A 71 3.96 -15.15 -7.08
N TYR A 72 4.24 -13.90 -7.45
CA TYR A 72 5.60 -13.50 -7.86
C TYR A 72 6.62 -13.61 -6.73
N LEU A 73 6.21 -13.19 -5.54
CA LEU A 73 7.02 -13.33 -4.35
C LEU A 73 7.32 -14.84 -4.10
N ALA A 74 6.39 -15.76 -4.39
CA ALA A 74 6.53 -17.20 -4.15
C ALA A 74 7.52 -17.83 -5.14
N ASP A 75 7.58 -17.27 -6.35
CA ASP A 75 8.59 -17.57 -7.36
C ASP A 75 9.98 -17.01 -6.99
N GLY A 76 10.12 -16.36 -5.83
CA GLY A 76 11.37 -15.75 -5.36
C GLY A 76 11.69 -14.40 -6.01
N LYS A 77 10.74 -13.79 -6.71
CA LYS A 77 10.92 -12.48 -7.36
C LYS A 77 10.69 -11.36 -6.35
N GLN A 78 11.31 -10.22 -6.60
CA GLN A 78 11.04 -9.01 -5.82
C GLN A 78 9.92 -8.23 -6.48
N VAL A 79 8.97 -7.73 -5.68
CA VAL A 79 7.88 -6.91 -6.21
C VAL A 79 7.71 -5.63 -5.41
N SER A 80 7.36 -4.56 -6.11
CA SER A 80 6.98 -3.27 -5.55
C SER A 80 5.63 -2.88 -6.13
N VAL A 81 4.73 -2.37 -5.29
CA VAL A 81 3.44 -1.83 -5.71
C VAL A 81 3.44 -0.33 -5.52
N GLU A 82 3.08 0.38 -6.58
CA GLU A 82 2.91 1.82 -6.55
C GLU A 82 1.42 2.15 -6.69
N ILE A 83 0.91 2.94 -5.75
CA ILE A 83 -0.47 3.43 -5.76
C ILE A 83 -0.45 4.90 -6.19
N ARG A 84 -1.07 5.20 -7.33
CA ARG A 84 -1.25 6.55 -7.88
C ARG A 84 -2.73 6.89 -7.92
N PHE A 85 -3.06 8.17 -7.87
CA PHE A 85 -4.42 8.63 -8.16
C PHE A 85 -4.38 9.50 -9.41
N VAL A 86 -5.24 9.16 -10.37
CA VAL A 86 -5.41 9.92 -11.61
C VAL A 86 -6.90 10.20 -11.73
N ASP A 87 -7.28 11.47 -11.78
CA ASP A 87 -8.67 11.93 -11.88
C ASP A 87 -9.61 11.31 -10.82
N GLY A 88 -9.15 11.23 -9.57
CA GLY A 88 -9.93 10.68 -8.45
C GLY A 88 -10.03 9.15 -8.44
N THR A 89 -9.41 8.47 -9.40
CA THR A 89 -9.37 7.00 -9.48
C THR A 89 -8.01 6.48 -9.04
N ALA A 90 -8.04 5.50 -8.14
CA ALA A 90 -6.84 4.79 -7.71
C ALA A 90 -6.33 3.88 -8.84
N GLN A 91 -5.11 4.13 -9.30
CA GLN A 91 -4.37 3.27 -10.22
C GLN A 91 -3.27 2.54 -9.46
N TYR A 92 -3.10 1.26 -9.78
CA TYR A 92 -2.15 0.39 -9.11
C TYR A 92 -1.18 -0.17 -10.15
N GLU A 93 0.11 -0.01 -9.89
CA GLU A 93 1.16 -0.54 -10.74
C GLU A 93 1.99 -1.55 -9.94
N LEU A 94 2.01 -2.81 -10.41
CA LEU A 94 2.85 -3.86 -9.85
C LEU A 94 4.13 -3.96 -10.69
N LYS A 95 5.27 -3.69 -10.06
CA LYS A 95 6.60 -3.80 -10.67
C LYS A 95 7.28 -5.05 -10.13
N VAL A 96 7.69 -5.94 -11.03
CA VAL A 96 8.46 -7.14 -10.72
C VAL A 96 9.91 -6.90 -11.12
N LYS A 97 10.85 -7.15 -10.21
CA LYS A 97 12.30 -7.04 -10.42
C LYS A 97 12.93 -8.42 -10.54
#